data_AF-A0A812XWP6-F1
#
_entry.id   AF-A0A812XWP6-F1
#
_cell.length_a   1.000
_cell.length_b   1.000
_cell.length_c   1.000
_cell.angle_alpha   90.00
_cell.angle_beta   90.00
_cell.angle_gamma   90.00
#
_symmetry.space_group_name_H-M   'P 1'
#
loop_
_entity.id
_entity.type
_entity.pdbx_description
1 polymer ?
#
loop_
_entity_poly.entity_id
_entity_poly.type
_entity_poly.pdbx_seq_one_letter_code
_entity_poly.pdbx_strand_id
1 'polypeptide(L)'
;MDAADATAEVESQSRAAWEEAAADFRTLPGGGQGLSILGHDVMEDWEAPYMDALAAVATSVPGPVLEVGYGLGLSAAAIDQRGVEGHVILEANSEVLGRAELWAEEATCPTIVLGGFWQDLVGSMADGTFGGILFDAYPLSPGEAAGDGEVGAFFVEAARLLRPGGIFTFYFDAGRNWIECVRSFRLETVPKLRDAGFTKVEHEQVACTPRPGCTYFWKDRFLVPIATR
;
A
#
# COMPACT_ATOMS: atom_id res chain seq x y z
N MET A 1 15.51 11.30 -29.46
CA MET A 1 14.41 12.18 -29.03
C MET A 1 14.19 11.80 -27.59
N ASP A 2 14.80 12.57 -26.68
CA ASP A 2 14.80 12.32 -25.25
C ASP A 2 13.36 12.37 -24.74
N ALA A 3 12.84 11.22 -24.34
CA ALA A 3 11.64 11.14 -23.53
C ALA A 3 12.11 11.27 -22.07
N ALA A 4 11.88 12.46 -21.52
CA ALA A 4 12.02 12.73 -20.10
C ALA A 4 11.23 11.70 -19.27
N ASP A 5 11.71 11.47 -18.06
CA ASP A 5 11.14 10.63 -17.02
C ASP A 5 9.63 10.84 -16.95
N ALA A 6 8.86 9.79 -17.16
CA ALA A 6 7.41 9.82 -16.99
C ALA A 6 7.09 8.86 -15.86
N THR A 7 7.59 9.13 -14.66
CA THR A 7 6.81 8.91 -13.45
C THR A 7 6.06 10.21 -13.20
N ALA A 8 4.82 10.17 -12.73
CA ALA A 8 4.19 11.39 -12.23
C ALA A 8 5.13 11.95 -11.14
N GLU A 9 5.69 13.14 -11.34
CA GLU A 9 6.60 13.74 -10.37
C GLU A 9 5.81 14.00 -9.09
N VAL A 10 6.08 13.22 -8.05
CA VAL A 10 5.53 13.45 -6.72
C VAL A 10 6.17 14.72 -6.19
N GLU A 11 5.40 15.80 -6.17
CA GLU A 11 5.84 17.06 -5.57
C GLU A 11 5.90 16.93 -4.04
N SER A 12 6.84 17.63 -3.42
CA SER A 12 6.97 17.62 -1.97
C SER A 12 5.76 18.26 -1.30
N GLN A 13 5.04 17.49 -0.50
CA GLN A 13 3.93 17.92 0.34
C GLN A 13 4.33 17.83 1.81
N SER A 14 3.79 18.73 2.64
CA SER A 14 3.91 18.58 4.09
C SER A 14 2.85 17.62 4.62
N ARG A 15 3.17 16.86 5.67
CA ARG A 15 2.21 15.98 6.36
C ARG A 15 0.92 16.70 6.77
N ALA A 16 1.05 17.89 7.34
CA ALA A 16 -0.11 18.72 7.73
C ALA A 16 -0.96 19.14 6.52
N ALA A 17 -0.33 19.44 5.37
CA ALA A 17 -1.07 19.75 4.16
C ALA A 17 -1.81 18.53 3.62
N TRP A 18 -1.22 17.34 3.72
CA TRP A 18 -1.85 16.10 3.28
C TRP A 18 -3.03 15.68 4.17
N GLU A 19 -2.87 15.81 5.49
CA GLU A 19 -3.90 15.50 6.48
C GLU A 19 -5.17 16.33 6.29
N GLU A 20 -5.01 17.63 6.03
CA GLU A 20 -6.09 18.61 5.86
C GLU A 20 -6.57 18.76 4.40
N ALA A 21 -5.94 18.08 3.45
CA ALA A 21 -6.32 18.18 2.05
C ALA A 21 -7.69 17.56 1.79
N ALA A 22 -8.48 18.20 0.93
CA ALA A 22 -9.71 17.59 0.41
C ALA A 22 -9.38 16.35 -0.44
N ALA A 23 -10.15 15.29 -0.24
CA ALA A 23 -10.10 14.05 -0.98
C ALA A 23 -11.14 14.06 -2.10
N ASP A 24 -10.68 14.21 -3.34
CA ASP A 24 -11.53 14.18 -4.53
C ASP A 24 -11.82 12.73 -4.94
N PHE A 25 -12.93 12.19 -4.43
CA PHE A 25 -13.50 10.93 -4.89
C PHE A 25 -14.31 11.17 -6.15
N ARG A 26 -13.78 10.75 -7.29
CA ARG A 26 -14.34 11.08 -8.61
C ARG A 26 -14.63 9.85 -9.46
N THR A 27 -15.58 10.01 -10.38
CA THR A 27 -15.72 9.08 -11.51
C THR A 27 -14.67 9.42 -12.56
N LEU A 28 -13.89 8.44 -13.00
CA LEU A 28 -12.81 8.64 -13.95
C LEU A 28 -13.33 8.71 -15.41
N PRO A 29 -12.61 9.39 -16.31
CA PRO A 29 -12.93 9.35 -17.73
C PRO A 29 -12.92 7.91 -18.27
N GLY A 30 -14.03 7.48 -18.85
CA GLY A 30 -14.22 6.09 -19.32
C GLY A 30 -14.93 5.18 -18.32
N GLY A 31 -15.31 5.69 -17.15
CA GLY A 31 -15.93 4.93 -16.07
C GLY A 31 -14.91 4.51 -15.00
N GLY A 32 -15.42 4.01 -13.88
CA GLY A 32 -14.63 3.67 -12.70
C GLY A 32 -14.48 4.82 -11.70
N GLN A 33 -13.85 4.53 -10.58
CA GLN A 33 -13.62 5.44 -9.46
C GLN A 33 -12.14 5.72 -9.26
N GLY A 34 -11.83 6.96 -8.90
CA GLY A 34 -10.50 7.38 -8.51
C GLY A 34 -10.53 8.27 -7.28
N LEU A 35 -9.41 8.32 -6.59
CA LEU A 35 -9.13 9.22 -5.49
C LEU A 35 -7.98 10.13 -5.90
N SER A 36 -8.19 11.43 -5.75
CA SER A 36 -7.12 12.42 -5.90
C SER A 36 -7.00 13.31 -4.68
N ILE A 37 -5.78 13.54 -4.24
CA ILE A 37 -5.45 14.41 -3.11
C ILE A 37 -4.36 15.36 -3.59
N LEU A 38 -4.56 16.67 -3.38
CA LEU A 38 -3.65 17.72 -3.86
C LEU A 38 -3.30 17.63 -5.36
N GLY A 39 -4.23 17.10 -6.17
CA GLY A 39 -4.05 16.95 -7.62
C GLY A 39 -3.26 15.71 -8.04
N HIS A 40 -2.80 14.89 -7.10
CA HIS A 40 -2.15 13.61 -7.38
C HIS A 40 -3.20 12.50 -7.55
N ASP A 41 -3.00 11.59 -8.50
CA ASP A 41 -3.81 10.36 -8.63
C ASP A 41 -3.32 9.37 -7.57
N VAL A 42 -4.05 9.25 -6.46
CA VAL A 42 -3.65 8.47 -5.28
C VAL A 42 -4.05 7.00 -5.41
N MET A 43 -5.24 6.75 -5.94
CA MET A 43 -5.76 5.39 -6.10
C MET A 43 -6.82 5.35 -7.21
N GLU A 44 -6.84 4.29 -8.00
CA GLU A 44 -7.88 4.05 -9.01
C GLU A 44 -8.44 2.61 -8.93
N ASP A 45 -9.72 2.43 -9.27
CA ASP A 45 -10.42 1.16 -9.07
C ASP A 45 -10.00 0.03 -10.01
N TRP A 46 -9.35 0.35 -11.13
CA TRP A 46 -8.78 -0.67 -12.04
C TRP A 46 -7.67 -1.48 -11.36
N GLU A 47 -7.11 -0.99 -10.26
CA GLU A 47 -6.11 -1.68 -9.42
C GLU A 47 -6.71 -2.78 -8.54
N ALA A 48 -8.03 -2.95 -8.53
CA ALA A 48 -8.72 -3.96 -7.69
C ALA A 48 -8.11 -5.38 -7.76
N PRO A 49 -7.70 -5.94 -8.94
CA PRO A 49 -7.03 -7.24 -8.97
C PRO A 49 -5.69 -7.27 -8.23
N TYR A 50 -4.98 -6.13 -8.21
CA TYR A 50 -3.72 -6.01 -7.47
C TYR A 50 -3.96 -5.88 -5.97
N MET A 51 -4.92 -5.06 -5.57
CA MET A 51 -5.33 -4.92 -4.17
C MET A 51 -5.83 -6.25 -3.58
N ASP A 52 -6.57 -7.04 -4.36
CA ASP A 52 -7.00 -8.37 -3.94
C ASP A 52 -5.82 -9.35 -3.78
N ALA A 53 -4.79 -9.25 -4.64
CA ALA A 53 -3.58 -10.06 -4.51
C ALA A 53 -2.76 -9.69 -3.28
N LEU A 54 -2.60 -8.40 -2.99
CA LEU A 54 -1.95 -7.92 -1.76
C LEU A 54 -2.75 -8.38 -0.52
N ALA A 55 -4.07 -8.20 -0.52
CA ALA A 55 -4.93 -8.69 0.56
C ALA A 55 -4.81 -10.21 0.75
N ALA A 56 -4.75 -10.99 -0.33
CA ALA A 56 -4.53 -12.44 -0.25
C ALA A 56 -3.22 -12.81 0.45
N VAL A 57 -2.13 -12.08 0.17
CA VAL A 57 -0.85 -12.29 0.84
C VAL A 57 -0.94 -11.89 2.31
N ALA A 58 -1.44 -10.69 2.63
CA ALA A 58 -1.54 -10.19 3.99
C ALA A 58 -2.41 -11.08 4.90
N THR A 59 -3.39 -11.78 4.34
CA THR A 59 -4.30 -12.67 5.08
C THR A 59 -3.89 -14.15 5.05
N SER A 60 -2.78 -14.50 4.40
CA SER A 60 -2.36 -15.90 4.23
C SER A 60 -1.88 -16.57 5.53
N VAL A 61 -1.63 -15.78 6.57
CA VAL A 61 -1.23 -16.21 7.91
C VAL A 61 -2.33 -15.82 8.90
N PRO A 62 -2.81 -16.73 9.78
CA PRO A 62 -3.86 -16.40 10.76
C PRO A 62 -3.49 -15.22 11.66
N GLY A 63 -4.47 -14.56 12.27
CA GLY A 63 -4.26 -13.45 13.19
C GLY A 63 -4.68 -12.09 12.63
N PRO A 64 -4.47 -11.01 13.42
CA PRO A 64 -4.82 -9.66 13.01
C PRO A 64 -3.99 -9.18 11.83
N VAL A 65 -4.59 -8.35 10.98
CA VAL A 65 -3.92 -7.68 9.85
C VAL A 65 -3.80 -6.19 10.11
N LEU A 66 -2.63 -5.62 9.81
CA LEU A 66 -2.42 -4.17 9.74
C LEU A 66 -2.42 -3.73 8.26
N GLU A 67 -3.23 -2.75 7.93
CA GLU A 67 -3.25 -2.06 6.64
C GLU A 67 -2.80 -0.61 6.86
N VAL A 68 -1.84 -0.16 6.05
CA VAL A 68 -1.33 1.22 6.07
C VAL A 68 -1.71 1.89 4.75
N GLY A 69 -2.63 2.87 4.84
CA GLY A 69 -3.28 3.50 3.68
C GLY A 69 -4.62 2.81 3.37
N TYR A 70 -5.72 3.56 3.47
CA TYR A 70 -7.07 3.04 3.15
C TYR A 70 -7.46 3.29 1.69
N GLY A 71 -7.18 4.50 1.19
CA GLY A 71 -7.47 4.89 -0.18
C GLY A 71 -8.95 4.75 -0.56
N LEU A 72 -9.24 3.88 -1.54
CA LEU A 72 -10.61 3.57 -1.96
C LEU A 72 -11.27 2.41 -1.19
N GLY A 73 -10.57 1.80 -0.22
CA GLY A 73 -11.07 0.67 0.58
C GLY A 73 -11.09 -0.67 -0.16
N LEU A 74 -10.34 -0.81 -1.25
CA LEU A 74 -10.32 -2.02 -2.08
C LEU A 74 -9.64 -3.19 -1.38
N SER A 75 -8.42 -2.97 -0.87
CA SER A 75 -7.70 -3.94 -0.05
C SER A 75 -8.43 -4.21 1.26
N ALA A 76 -8.95 -3.17 1.93
CA ALA A 76 -9.76 -3.32 3.13
C ALA A 76 -10.96 -4.26 2.95
N ALA A 77 -11.75 -4.06 1.89
CA ALA A 77 -12.87 -4.93 1.55
C ALA A 77 -12.42 -6.36 1.21
N ALA A 78 -11.29 -6.51 0.51
CA ALA A 78 -10.74 -7.81 0.18
C ALA A 78 -10.22 -8.56 1.43
N ILE A 79 -9.66 -7.85 2.42
CA ILE A 79 -9.24 -8.41 3.71
C ILE A 79 -10.48 -8.84 4.52
N ASP A 80 -11.50 -8.00 4.61
CA ASP A 80 -12.74 -8.30 5.34
C ASP A 80 -13.41 -9.59 4.84
N GLN A 81 -13.52 -9.74 3.51
CA GLN A 81 -14.11 -10.92 2.87
C GLN A 81 -13.38 -12.24 3.17
N ARG A 82 -12.13 -12.17 3.66
CA ARG A 82 -11.31 -13.34 4.00
C ARG A 82 -11.44 -13.75 5.47
N GLY A 83 -12.23 -13.02 6.27
CA GLY A 83 -12.61 -13.42 7.63
C GLY A 83 -11.45 -13.43 8.61
N VAL A 84 -10.64 -12.37 8.62
CA VAL A 84 -9.51 -12.22 9.55
C VAL A 84 -9.97 -12.05 11.00
N GLU A 85 -9.09 -12.37 11.96
CA GLU A 85 -9.37 -12.27 13.40
C GLU A 85 -9.56 -10.81 13.87
N GLY A 86 -8.96 -9.86 13.15
CA GLY A 86 -9.12 -8.44 13.36
C GLY A 86 -8.37 -7.65 12.29
N HIS A 87 -8.81 -6.44 12.04
CA HIS A 87 -8.25 -5.58 11.02
C HIS A 87 -7.95 -4.19 11.59
N VAL A 88 -6.72 -3.70 11.42
CA VAL A 88 -6.30 -2.38 11.86
C VAL A 88 -5.90 -1.57 10.63
N ILE A 89 -6.52 -0.42 10.44
CA ILE A 89 -6.26 0.47 9.30
C ILE A 89 -5.66 1.76 9.81
N LEU A 90 -4.55 2.20 9.22
CA LEU A 90 -3.95 3.52 9.46
C LEU A 90 -4.22 4.42 8.27
N GLU A 91 -4.80 5.60 8.50
CA GLU A 91 -5.10 6.57 7.43
C GLU A 91 -4.79 7.99 7.90
N ALA A 92 -4.04 8.73 7.09
CA ALA A 92 -3.53 10.05 7.45
C ALA A 92 -4.40 11.20 6.93
N ASN A 93 -5.08 11.05 5.80
CA ASN A 93 -5.95 12.10 5.27
C ASN A 93 -7.30 12.11 6.00
N SER A 94 -7.73 13.27 6.51
CA SER A 94 -8.93 13.39 7.35
C SER A 94 -10.23 12.98 6.67
N GLU A 95 -10.41 13.27 5.37
CA GLU A 95 -11.62 12.89 4.63
C GLU A 95 -11.62 11.41 4.24
N VAL A 96 -10.46 10.84 3.90
CA VAL A 96 -10.31 9.38 3.66
C VAL A 96 -10.52 8.62 4.98
N LEU A 97 -9.98 9.12 6.09
CA LEU A 97 -10.17 8.57 7.43
C LEU A 97 -11.65 8.48 7.79
N GLY A 98 -12.42 9.55 7.61
CA GLY A 98 -13.86 9.53 7.89
C GLY A 98 -14.63 8.48 7.08
N ARG A 99 -14.18 8.18 5.84
CA ARG A 99 -14.75 7.09 5.04
C ARG A 99 -14.33 5.71 5.54
N ALA A 100 -13.09 5.56 5.98
CA ALA A 100 -12.59 4.32 6.58
C ALA A 100 -13.36 3.99 7.87
N GLU A 101 -13.59 5.00 8.72
CA GLU A 101 -14.39 4.87 9.95
C GLU A 101 -15.82 4.41 9.66
N LEU A 102 -16.51 5.07 8.71
CA LEU A 102 -17.86 4.66 8.29
C LEU A 102 -17.90 3.26 7.70
N TRP A 103 -16.91 2.88 6.90
CA TRP A 103 -16.81 1.52 6.37
C TRP A 103 -16.61 0.48 7.47
N ALA A 104 -15.78 0.78 8.47
CA ALA A 104 -15.51 -0.11 9.60
C ALA A 104 -16.75 -0.41 10.46
N GLU A 105 -17.76 0.48 10.48
CA GLU A 105 -19.05 0.23 11.14
C GLU A 105 -19.85 -0.90 10.47
N GLU A 106 -19.65 -1.12 9.17
CA GLU A 106 -20.34 -2.13 8.37
C GLU A 106 -19.48 -3.38 8.08
N ALA A 107 -18.18 -3.34 8.41
CA ALA A 107 -17.25 -4.44 8.21
C ALA A 107 -17.67 -5.70 8.99
N THR A 108 -17.40 -6.87 8.40
CA THR A 108 -17.79 -8.16 9.01
C THR A 108 -16.78 -8.63 10.05
N CYS A 109 -15.51 -8.30 9.89
CA CYS A 109 -14.46 -8.55 10.87
C CYS A 109 -14.28 -7.34 11.81
N PRO A 110 -13.85 -7.55 13.07
CA PRO A 110 -13.58 -6.45 14.00
C PRO A 110 -12.51 -5.53 13.43
N THR A 111 -12.91 -4.31 13.05
CA THR A 111 -12.04 -3.33 12.41
C THR A 111 -11.80 -2.14 13.34
N ILE A 112 -10.54 -1.73 13.47
CA ILE A 112 -10.10 -0.52 14.17
C ILE A 112 -9.44 0.40 13.15
N VAL A 113 -9.91 1.65 13.07
CA VAL A 113 -9.30 2.67 12.23
C VAL A 113 -8.59 3.67 13.12
N LEU A 114 -7.33 3.99 12.79
CA LEU A 114 -6.51 4.96 13.51
C LEU A 114 -6.11 6.09 12.57
N GLY A 115 -6.51 7.31 12.94
CA GLY A 115 -6.18 8.53 12.21
C GLY A 115 -4.74 8.99 12.46
N GLY A 116 -4.01 9.26 11.38
CA GLY A 116 -2.68 9.86 11.40
C GLY A 116 -1.64 9.11 10.58
N PHE A 117 -0.44 9.67 10.55
CA PHE A 117 0.69 9.11 9.83
C PHE A 117 1.23 7.84 10.51
N TRP A 118 1.54 6.81 9.72
CA TRP A 118 2.09 5.58 10.25
C TRP A 118 3.34 5.83 11.09
N GLN A 119 4.18 6.79 10.68
CA GLN A 119 5.43 7.14 11.37
C GLN A 119 5.19 7.58 12.83
N ASP A 120 4.03 8.16 13.12
CA ASP A 120 3.66 8.67 14.43
C ASP A 120 2.87 7.63 15.25
N LEU A 121 2.15 6.73 14.58
CA LEU A 121 1.28 5.74 15.22
C LEU A 121 2.01 4.45 15.61
N VAL A 122 2.86 3.92 14.73
CA VAL A 122 3.37 2.55 14.85
C VAL A 122 4.31 2.35 16.03
N GLY A 123 5.02 3.41 16.46
CA GLY A 123 5.93 3.34 17.63
C GLY A 123 5.23 3.03 18.95
N SER A 124 3.91 3.22 19.02
CA SER A 124 3.10 2.89 20.21
C SER A 124 2.48 1.49 20.19
N MET A 125 2.53 0.80 19.04
CA MET A 125 1.95 -0.53 18.87
C MET A 125 2.87 -1.62 19.43
N ALA A 126 2.27 -2.66 19.99
CA ALA A 126 3.01 -3.78 20.56
C ALA A 126 3.72 -4.62 19.48
N ASP A 127 4.95 -5.02 19.75
CA ASP A 127 5.72 -5.94 18.93
C ASP A 127 5.01 -7.29 18.74
N GLY A 128 5.18 -7.91 17.58
CA GLY A 128 4.71 -9.28 17.34
C GLY A 128 3.18 -9.46 17.39
N THR A 129 2.42 -8.41 17.12
CA THR A 129 0.95 -8.39 17.18
C THR A 129 0.31 -9.03 15.96
N PHE A 130 0.81 -8.73 14.76
CA PHE A 130 0.09 -9.02 13.52
C PHE A 130 0.52 -10.35 12.89
N GLY A 131 -0.45 -11.05 12.31
CA GLY A 131 -0.21 -12.17 11.40
C GLY A 131 0.20 -11.68 10.01
N GLY A 132 -0.35 -10.55 9.59
CA GLY A 132 -0.15 -9.95 8.29
C GLY A 132 -0.05 -8.43 8.31
N ILE A 133 0.73 -7.87 7.39
CA ILE A 133 0.80 -6.43 7.15
C ILE A 133 0.71 -6.15 5.65
N LEU A 134 -0.14 -5.20 5.26
CA LEU A 134 -0.24 -4.61 3.92
C LEU A 134 0.14 -3.13 4.03
N PHE A 135 1.08 -2.67 3.20
CA PHE A 135 1.45 -1.25 3.12
C PHE A 135 1.22 -0.69 1.71
N ASP A 136 0.34 0.29 1.61
CA ASP A 136 0.03 1.00 0.36
C ASP A 136 -0.32 2.47 0.67
N ALA A 137 0.63 3.17 1.30
CA ALA A 137 0.54 4.61 1.53
C ALA A 137 1.10 5.38 0.34
N TYR A 138 0.63 6.62 0.18
CA TYR A 138 1.08 7.51 -0.89
C TYR A 138 2.30 8.33 -0.45
N PRO A 139 3.42 8.33 -1.23
CA PRO A 139 4.61 9.09 -0.89
C PRO A 139 4.37 10.60 -0.99
N LEU A 140 4.89 11.38 -0.04
CA LEU A 140 4.72 12.84 0.01
C LEU A 140 5.91 13.62 -0.53
N SER A 141 6.93 12.95 -1.05
CA SER A 141 8.09 13.62 -1.64
C SER A 141 8.76 12.76 -2.72
N PRO A 142 9.59 13.36 -3.60
CA PRO A 142 10.34 12.59 -4.59
C PRO A 142 11.23 11.51 -3.97
N GLY A 143 11.77 11.75 -2.77
CA GLY A 143 12.61 10.76 -2.07
C GLY A 143 11.79 9.58 -1.54
N GLU A 144 10.57 9.84 -1.08
CA GLU A 144 9.62 8.81 -0.65
C GLU A 144 9.03 8.03 -1.85
N ALA A 145 8.94 8.65 -3.03
CA ALA A 145 8.48 8.00 -4.25
C ALA A 145 9.57 7.19 -4.98
N ALA A 146 10.84 7.37 -4.63
CA ALA A 146 11.97 6.76 -5.34
C ALA A 146 12.36 5.39 -4.76
N GLY A 147 12.38 4.37 -5.63
CA GLY A 147 12.80 3.01 -5.24
C GLY A 147 11.87 2.44 -4.16
N ASP A 148 12.45 1.96 -3.06
CA ASP A 148 11.65 1.53 -1.90
C ASP A 148 11.18 2.71 -1.04
N GLY A 149 11.75 3.91 -1.21
CA GLY A 149 11.33 5.18 -0.58
C GLY A 149 10.61 5.07 0.77
N GLU A 150 9.33 5.41 0.78
CA GLU A 150 8.49 5.40 1.98
C GLU A 150 8.35 4.00 2.61
N VAL A 151 8.00 3.00 1.81
CA VAL A 151 7.78 1.64 2.31
C VAL A 151 9.06 1.00 2.84
N GLY A 152 10.21 1.36 2.26
CA GLY A 152 11.53 0.97 2.72
C GLY A 152 11.85 1.53 4.11
N ALA A 153 11.35 2.72 4.45
CA ALA A 153 11.46 3.27 5.81
C ALA A 153 10.60 2.50 6.82
N PHE A 154 9.58 1.78 6.35
CA PHE A 154 8.69 0.97 7.18
C PHE A 154 9.18 -0.48 7.40
N PHE A 155 10.15 -0.99 6.65
CA PHE A 155 10.56 -2.40 6.72
C PHE A 155 10.95 -2.89 8.14
N VAL A 156 11.68 -2.07 8.91
CA VAL A 156 12.07 -2.42 10.28
C VAL A 156 10.86 -2.47 11.21
N GLU A 157 9.91 -1.54 11.05
CA GLU A 157 8.67 -1.52 11.81
C GLU A 157 7.77 -2.70 11.43
N ALA A 158 7.65 -3.02 10.14
CA ALA A 158 6.93 -4.22 9.68
C ALA A 158 7.48 -5.50 10.33
N ALA A 159 8.81 -5.66 10.33
CA ALA A 159 9.46 -6.79 10.98
C ALA A 159 9.25 -6.78 12.50
N ARG A 160 9.24 -5.64 13.18
CA ARG A 160 8.96 -5.54 14.62
C ARG A 160 7.52 -5.94 14.95
N LEU A 161 6.57 -5.44 14.18
CA LEU A 161 5.12 -5.56 14.41
C LEU A 161 4.57 -6.95 14.05
N LEU A 162 5.15 -7.63 13.07
CA LEU A 162 4.77 -9.00 12.73
C LEU A 162 5.19 -9.99 13.80
N ARG A 163 4.37 -10.98 14.11
CA ARG A 163 4.78 -12.14 14.91
C ARG A 163 5.81 -13.01 14.15
N PRO A 164 6.56 -13.91 14.81
CA PRO A 164 7.39 -14.89 14.09
C PRO A 164 6.55 -15.71 13.10
N GLY A 165 7.00 -15.81 11.85
CA GLY A 165 6.25 -16.43 10.74
C GLY A 165 5.13 -15.56 10.16
N GLY A 166 4.98 -14.33 10.62
CA GLY A 166 4.06 -13.34 10.04
C GLY A 166 4.51 -12.88 8.65
N ILE A 167 3.60 -12.29 7.89
CA ILE A 167 3.81 -11.97 6.48
C ILE A 167 3.60 -10.48 6.16
N PHE A 168 4.49 -9.92 5.37
CA PHE A 168 4.46 -8.53 4.91
C PHE A 168 4.34 -8.48 3.40
N THR A 169 3.45 -7.62 2.91
CA THR A 169 3.28 -7.27 1.50
C THR A 169 3.03 -5.77 1.36
N PHE A 170 3.24 -5.24 0.17
CA PHE A 170 3.16 -3.81 -0.08
C PHE A 170 3.03 -3.48 -1.56
N TYR A 171 2.51 -2.29 -1.86
CA TYR A 171 2.54 -1.74 -3.21
C TYR A 171 3.98 -1.64 -3.70
N PHE A 172 4.25 -2.21 -4.88
CA PHE A 172 5.57 -2.16 -5.49
C PHE A 172 5.45 -1.93 -6.98
N ASP A 173 5.86 -0.74 -7.41
CA ASP A 173 5.99 -0.41 -8.82
C ASP A 173 7.30 0.32 -9.15
N ALA A 174 8.38 -0.45 -9.26
CA ALA A 174 9.67 0.08 -9.70
C ALA A 174 9.92 -0.17 -11.19
N GLY A 175 10.62 0.76 -11.84
CA GLY A 175 11.12 0.60 -13.21
C GLY A 175 10.06 0.72 -14.31
N ARG A 176 10.53 0.91 -15.55
CA ARG A 176 9.67 1.25 -16.69
C ARG A 176 9.10 0.03 -17.42
N ASN A 177 9.59 -1.17 -17.09
CA ASN A 177 9.11 -2.41 -17.65
C ASN A 177 9.24 -3.55 -16.63
N TRP A 178 8.63 -4.69 -16.93
CA TRP A 178 8.61 -5.86 -16.05
C TRP A 178 10.00 -6.36 -15.65
N ILE A 179 10.97 -6.36 -16.57
CA ILE A 179 12.33 -6.85 -16.30
C ILE A 179 13.04 -5.93 -15.31
N GLU A 180 12.90 -4.61 -15.48
CA GLU A 180 13.44 -3.61 -14.55
C GLU A 180 12.77 -3.70 -13.17
N CYS A 181 11.45 -3.88 -13.12
CA CYS A 181 10.69 -4.06 -11.88
C CYS A 181 11.21 -5.26 -11.07
N VAL A 182 11.25 -6.45 -11.70
CA VAL A 182 11.74 -7.67 -11.06
C VAL A 182 13.22 -7.54 -10.65
N ARG A 183 14.04 -6.86 -11.47
CA ARG A 183 15.45 -6.63 -11.15
C ARG A 183 15.62 -5.71 -9.95
N SER A 184 14.89 -4.59 -9.88
CA SER A 184 14.91 -3.67 -8.74
C SER A 184 14.48 -4.39 -7.47
N PHE A 185 13.36 -5.12 -7.51
CA PHE A 185 12.91 -5.92 -6.36
C PHE A 185 14.00 -6.88 -5.86
N ARG A 186 14.60 -7.66 -6.77
CA ARG A 186 15.58 -8.70 -6.40
C ARG A 186 16.91 -8.15 -5.92
N LEU A 187 17.39 -7.07 -6.52
CA LEU A 187 18.74 -6.55 -6.27
C LEU A 187 18.78 -5.44 -5.22
N GLU A 188 17.67 -4.75 -4.99
CA GLU A 188 17.62 -3.57 -4.11
C GLU A 188 16.69 -3.81 -2.92
N THR A 189 15.46 -4.26 -3.16
CA THR A 189 14.44 -4.45 -2.11
C THR A 189 14.70 -5.68 -1.24
N VAL A 190 14.97 -6.83 -1.86
CA VAL A 190 15.19 -8.11 -1.14
C VAL A 190 16.34 -8.02 -0.11
N PRO A 191 17.51 -7.43 -0.42
CA PRO A 191 18.56 -7.23 0.59
C PRO A 191 18.09 -6.40 1.79
N LYS A 192 17.39 -5.29 1.55
CA LYS A 192 16.90 -4.41 2.64
C LYS A 192 15.87 -5.11 3.52
N LEU A 193 14.96 -5.90 2.94
CA LEU A 193 14.03 -6.73 3.70
C LEU A 193 14.79 -7.78 4.54
N ARG A 194 15.81 -8.44 3.99
CA ARG A 194 16.63 -9.38 4.77
C ARG A 194 17.36 -8.69 5.93
N ASP A 195 17.91 -7.50 5.68
CA ASP A 195 18.58 -6.70 6.71
C ASP A 195 17.60 -6.24 7.81
N ALA A 196 16.33 -5.99 7.45
CA ALA A 196 15.25 -5.69 8.39
C ALA A 196 14.77 -6.90 9.21
N GLY A 197 15.18 -8.13 8.83
CA GLY A 197 14.90 -9.35 9.59
C GLY A 197 13.91 -10.33 8.95
N PHE A 198 13.56 -10.14 7.67
CA PHE A 198 12.73 -11.10 6.94
C PHE A 198 13.55 -12.32 6.48
N THR A 199 13.10 -13.53 6.82
CA THR A 199 13.81 -14.78 6.56
C THR A 199 13.56 -15.35 5.17
N LYS A 200 12.39 -15.09 4.59
CA LYS A 200 12.02 -15.50 3.24
C LYS A 200 11.41 -14.32 2.49
N VAL A 201 11.94 -14.02 1.31
CA VAL A 201 11.41 -12.96 0.44
C VAL A 201 11.23 -13.52 -0.95
N GLU A 202 9.99 -13.48 -1.43
CA GLU A 202 9.51 -13.98 -2.71
C GLU A 202 8.64 -12.92 -3.37
N HIS A 203 8.19 -13.20 -4.58
CA HIS A 203 7.19 -12.39 -5.25
C HIS A 203 6.28 -13.25 -6.11
N GLU A 204 5.03 -12.84 -6.23
CA GLU A 204 4.11 -13.29 -7.27
C GLU A 204 3.93 -12.19 -8.32
N GLN A 205 3.04 -12.43 -9.29
CA GLN A 205 2.64 -11.45 -10.28
C GLN A 205 1.14 -11.55 -10.50
N VAL A 206 0.50 -10.42 -10.74
CA VAL A 206 -0.92 -10.37 -11.08
C VAL A 206 -1.11 -9.53 -12.34
N ALA A 207 -1.87 -10.06 -13.29
CA ALA A 207 -2.18 -9.33 -14.51
C ALA A 207 -3.04 -8.12 -14.17
N CYS A 208 -2.78 -7.00 -14.83
CA CYS A 208 -3.58 -5.80 -14.68
C CYS A 208 -3.71 -5.12 -16.04
N THR A 209 -4.76 -4.33 -16.19
CA THR A 209 -4.97 -3.55 -17.40
C THR A 209 -5.31 -2.14 -16.95
N PRO A 210 -4.35 -1.20 -16.99
CA PRO A 210 -4.62 0.17 -16.62
C PRO A 210 -5.72 0.73 -17.51
N ARG A 211 -6.54 1.63 -16.96
CA ARG A 211 -7.54 2.32 -17.77
C ARG A 211 -6.88 3.12 -18.90
N PRO A 212 -7.59 3.39 -20.00
CA PRO A 212 -7.11 4.33 -21.01
C PRO A 212 -6.76 5.69 -20.36
N GLY A 213 -5.55 6.18 -20.63
CA GLY A 213 -5.08 7.46 -20.10
C GLY A 213 -4.59 7.41 -18.64
N CYS A 214 -4.30 6.24 -18.08
CA CYS A 214 -3.49 6.13 -16.86
C CYS A 214 -2.11 6.80 -17.09
N THR A 215 -1.69 7.59 -16.12
CA THR A 215 -0.51 8.47 -16.19
C THR A 215 0.68 7.98 -15.37
N TYR A 216 0.53 6.88 -14.63
CA TYR A 216 1.54 6.38 -13.70
C TYR A 216 1.89 4.89 -13.87
N PHE A 217 1.14 4.14 -14.68
CA PHE A 217 1.37 2.71 -14.88
C PHE A 217 1.32 2.30 -16.36
N TRP A 218 2.39 1.67 -16.85
CA TRP A 218 2.57 1.29 -18.28
C TRP A 218 2.85 -0.19 -18.51
N LYS A 219 2.77 -1.01 -17.46
CA LYS A 219 3.03 -2.46 -17.55
C LYS A 219 1.71 -3.21 -17.74
N ASP A 220 1.79 -4.53 -17.89
CA ASP A 220 0.64 -5.44 -18.05
C ASP A 220 0.40 -6.32 -16.81
N ARG A 221 1.21 -6.13 -15.76
CA ARG A 221 1.17 -6.89 -14.52
C ARG A 221 1.89 -6.13 -13.41
N PHE A 222 1.44 -6.34 -12.18
CA PHE A 222 2.14 -5.92 -10.97
C PHE A 222 2.99 -7.05 -10.40
N LEU A 223 4.05 -6.67 -9.68
CA LEU A 223 4.79 -7.55 -8.80
C LEU A 223 4.11 -7.52 -7.42
N VAL A 224 3.87 -8.69 -6.84
CA VAL A 224 3.25 -8.82 -5.51
C VAL A 224 4.33 -9.28 -4.52
N PRO A 225 4.90 -8.39 -3.68
CA PRO A 225 5.94 -8.76 -2.72
C PRO A 225 5.41 -9.72 -1.64
N ILE A 226 6.21 -10.70 -1.26
CA ILE A 226 5.89 -11.63 -0.17
C ILE A 226 7.11 -11.75 0.73
N ALA A 227 7.04 -11.18 1.94
CA ALA A 227 8.15 -11.23 2.90
C ALA A 227 7.69 -11.88 4.22
N THR A 228 8.27 -13.04 4.57
CA THR A 228 7.99 -13.74 5.83
C THR A 228 9.03 -13.37 6.88
N ARG A 229 8.57 -13.00 8.08
CA ARG A 229 9.43 -12.73 9.25
C ARG A 229 9.95 -14.03 9.82
#